data_AF-A0A1Q3ULE2-F1
#
_entry.id   AF-A0A1Q3ULE2-F1
#
_cell.length_a   1.000
_cell.length_b   1.000
_cell.length_c   1.000
_cell.angle_alpha   90.00
_cell.angle_beta   90.00
_cell.angle_gamma   90.00
#
_symmetry.space_group_name_H-M   'P 1'
#
loop_
_entity.id
_entity.type
_entity.pdbx_description
1 polymer ?
#
loop_
_entity_poly.entity_id
_entity_poly.type
_entity_poly.pdbx_seq_one_letter_code
_entity_poly.pdbx_strand_id
1 'polypeptide(L)'
;MQEPFDVLVGGIVYSVFPEEDNVYTIFKAGSEFGKIEKDTDNVWLMLNPETETPMFGDIPEVDAIGQAIMNYVPEEEEVEDDDDNEE
;
A
#
# COMPACT_ATOMS: atom_id res chain seq x y z
N MET A 1 -7.55 -4.51 -9.76
CA MET A 1 -6.36 -4.71 -8.91
C MET A 1 -5.43 -3.54 -9.16
N GLN A 2 -4.99 -2.89 -8.10
CA GLN A 2 -3.98 -1.82 -8.18
C GLN A 2 -2.60 -2.47 -8.29
N GLU A 3 -1.72 -1.90 -9.10
CA GLU A 3 -0.33 -2.39 -9.21
C GLU A 3 0.44 -2.14 -7.91
N PRO A 4 1.48 -2.95 -7.59
CA PRO A 4 2.35 -2.68 -6.46
C PRO A 4 3.04 -1.31 -6.59
N PHE A 5 3.22 -0.64 -5.46
CA PHE A 5 3.82 0.69 -5.42
C PHE A 5 4.64 0.89 -4.15
N ASP A 6 5.49 1.91 -4.14
CA ASP A 6 6.31 2.25 -2.98
C ASP A 6 5.76 3.51 -2.27
N VAL A 7 5.84 3.51 -0.94
CA VAL A 7 5.56 4.68 -0.11
C VAL A 7 6.72 5.00 0.81
N LEU A 8 6.96 6.30 1.06
CA LEU A 8 8.01 6.77 1.96
C LEU A 8 7.41 7.17 3.31
N VAL A 9 7.79 6.47 4.38
CA VAL A 9 7.31 6.76 5.75
C VAL A 9 8.52 6.90 6.67
N GLY A 10 8.68 8.07 7.29
CA GLY A 10 9.76 8.32 8.24
C GLY A 10 11.17 8.14 7.64
N GLY A 11 11.33 8.31 6.32
CA GLY A 11 12.61 8.10 5.62
C GLY A 11 12.90 6.64 5.26
N ILE A 12 11.95 5.73 5.47
CA ILE A 12 12.04 4.32 5.08
C ILE A 12 11.08 4.07 3.92
N VAL A 13 11.57 3.35 2.90
CA VAL A 13 10.75 2.92 1.76
C VAL A 13 10.03 1.63 2.11
N TYR A 14 8.71 1.64 1.93
CA TYR A 14 7.83 0.50 2.08
C TYR A 14 7.26 0.14 0.71
N SER A 15 7.47 -1.11 0.28
CA SER A 15 6.81 -1.63 -0.91
C SER A 15 5.47 -2.23 -0.51
N VAL A 16 4.42 -1.78 -1.17
CA VAL A 16 3.02 -2.10 -0.91
C VAL A 16 2.50 -2.96 -2.05
N PHE A 17 1.99 -4.14 -1.71
CA PHE A 17 1.37 -5.07 -2.64
C PHE A 17 -0.12 -5.17 -2.29
N PRO A 18 -1.00 -4.46 -3.02
CA PRO A 18 -2.44 -4.57 -2.81
C PRO A 18 -2.94 -5.98 -3.13
N GLU A 19 -3.70 -6.56 -2.20
CA GLU A 19 -4.41 -7.82 -2.36
C GLU A 19 -5.92 -7.56 -2.51
N GLU A 20 -6.73 -8.59 -2.30
CA GLU A 20 -8.19 -8.48 -2.24
C GLU A 20 -8.65 -7.99 -0.85
N ASP A 21 -9.93 -7.63 -0.73
CA ASP A 21 -10.57 -7.28 0.56
C ASP A 21 -9.89 -6.16 1.38
N ASN A 22 -9.21 -5.20 0.71
CA ASN A 22 -8.46 -4.12 1.36
C ASN A 22 -7.28 -4.60 2.23
N VAL A 23 -6.74 -5.77 1.90
CA VAL A 23 -5.50 -6.29 2.49
C VAL A 23 -4.30 -5.84 1.65
N TYR A 24 -3.20 -5.52 2.31
CA TYR A 24 -1.96 -5.08 1.69
C TYR A 24 -0.78 -5.83 2.32
N THR A 25 0.00 -6.53 1.51
CA THR A 25 1.30 -7.07 1.95
C THR A 25 2.35 -5.97 1.88
N ILE A 26 3.12 -5.82 2.97
CA ILE A 26 4.09 -4.75 3.14
C ILE A 26 5.50 -5.33 3.27
N PHE A 27 6.43 -4.74 2.52
CA PHE A 27 7.87 -4.98 2.67
C PHE A 27 8.56 -3.70 3.11
N LYS A 28 9.33 -3.77 4.20
CA LYS A 28 10.13 -2.67 4.74
C LYS A 28 11.57 -2.82 4.25
N ALA A 29 12.02 -1.91 3.39
CA ALA A 29 13.39 -1.94 2.83
C ALA A 29 13.80 -3.34 2.28
N GLY A 30 12.87 -4.01 1.59
CA GLY A 30 13.08 -5.33 1.00
C GLY A 30 12.95 -6.53 1.95
N SER A 31 12.62 -6.31 3.23
CA SER A 31 12.29 -7.39 4.18
C SER A 31 10.79 -7.41 4.44
N GLU A 32 10.18 -8.60 4.52
CA GLU A 32 8.75 -8.74 4.82
C GLU A 32 8.43 -8.10 6.17
N PHE A 33 7.50 -7.14 6.18
CA PHE A 33 6.99 -6.50 7.39
C PHE A 33 5.74 -7.21 7.90
N GLY A 34 4.86 -7.63 6.98
CA GLY A 34 3.62 -8.34 7.27
C GLY A 34 2.47 -7.80 6.42
N LYS A 35 1.26 -8.25 6.75
CA LYS A 35 0.03 -7.79 6.11
C LYS A 35 -0.69 -6.76 6.97
N ILE A 36 -1.27 -5.77 6.33
CA ILE A 36 -2.16 -4.80 6.97
C ILE A 36 -3.51 -4.77 6.24
N GLU A 37 -4.58 -4.53 6.97
CA GLU A 37 -5.94 -4.42 6.46
C GLU A 37 -6.47 -3.02 6.77
N LYS A 38 -7.14 -2.41 5.79
CA LYS A 38 -7.93 -1.20 6.02
C LYS A 38 -9.31 -1.60 6.52
N ASP A 39 -9.54 -1.42 7.81
CA ASP A 39 -10.84 -1.66 8.43
C ASP A 39 -11.78 -0.45 8.19
N THR A 40 -12.97 -0.52 8.76
CA THR A 40 -13.94 0.58 8.85
C THR A 40 -13.34 1.80 9.55
N ASP A 41 -13.82 3.00 9.19
CA ASP A 41 -13.42 4.29 9.80
C ASP A 41 -11.94 4.71 9.63
N ASN A 42 -11.27 4.27 8.56
CA ASN A 42 -9.86 4.58 8.24
C ASN A 42 -8.85 4.06 9.28
N VAL A 43 -9.23 3.02 10.01
CA VAL A 43 -8.34 2.32 10.93
C VAL A 43 -7.52 1.29 10.15
N TRP A 44 -6.24 1.18 10.48
CA TRP A 44 -5.34 0.21 9.88
C TRP A 44 -4.95 -0.83 10.91
N LEU A 45 -5.17 -2.10 10.57
CA LEU A 45 -4.91 -3.23 11.45
C LEU A 45 -3.83 -4.11 10.85
N MET A 46 -2.88 -4.56 11.66
CA MET A 46 -1.94 -5.60 11.23
C MET A 46 -2.63 -6.95 11.31
N LEU A 47 -2.39 -7.82 10.33
CA LEU A 47 -2.90 -9.19 10.36
C LEU A 47 -1.88 -10.13 11.00
N ASN A 48 -2.38 -11.12 11.71
CA ASN A 48 -1.55 -12.18 12.25
C ASN A 48 -0.99 -13.03 11.10
N PRO A 49 0.34 -13.29 11.04
CA PRO A 49 0.94 -14.01 9.92
C PRO A 49 0.54 -15.49 9.84
N GLU A 50 0.08 -16.10 10.92
CA GLU A 50 -0.34 -17.50 10.96
C GLU A 50 -1.85 -17.67 10.72
N THR A 51 -2.66 -16.75 11.26
CA THR A 51 -4.13 -16.88 11.24
C THR A 51 -4.83 -15.92 10.31
N GLU A 52 -4.12 -14.94 9.74
CA GLU A 52 -4.65 -13.84 8.91
C GLU A 52 -5.77 -13.04 9.58
N THR A 53 -5.86 -13.10 10.91
CA THR A 53 -6.86 -12.36 11.68
C THR A 53 -6.34 -11.00 12.13
N PRO A 54 -7.20 -9.96 12.21
CA PRO A 54 -6.79 -8.65 12.71
C PRO A 54 -6.19 -8.72 14.12
N MET A 55 -5.00 -8.14 14.24
CA MET A 55 -4.32 -7.93 15.51
C MET A 55 -4.70 -6.55 16.03
N PHE A 56 -5.42 -6.52 17.14
CA PHE A 56 -5.81 -5.29 17.80
C PHE A 56 -4.63 -4.74 18.61
N GLY A 57 -4.14 -3.57 18.21
CA GLY A 57 -3.07 -2.85 18.90
C GLY A 57 -2.83 -1.50 18.23
N ASP A 58 -2.46 -0.50 19.03
CA ASP A 58 -2.01 0.80 18.51
C ASP A 58 -0.57 0.61 18.02
N ILE A 59 -0.40 0.50 16.70
CA ILE A 59 0.90 0.33 16.05
C ILE A 59 1.11 1.57 15.18
N PRO A 60 1.77 2.62 15.70
CA PRO A 60 1.92 3.89 14.97
C PRO A 60 2.56 3.76 13.59
N GLU A 61 3.39 2.74 13.40
CA GLU A 61 4.01 2.42 12.11
C GLU A 61 2.99 1.90 11.08
N VAL A 62 2.04 1.05 11.51
CA VAL A 62 0.94 0.54 10.65
C VAL A 62 0.03 1.68 10.22
N ASP A 63 -0.36 2.53 11.17
CA ASP A 63 -1.17 3.71 10.87
C ASP A 63 -0.46 4.65 9.89
N ALA A 64 0.85 4.90 10.09
CA ALA A 64 1.62 5.77 9.22
C ALA A 64 1.74 5.21 7.79
N ILE A 65 1.95 3.89 7.64
CA ILE A 65 1.94 3.21 6.34
C ILE A 65 0.57 3.33 5.69
N GLY A 66 -0.49 3.05 6.45
CA GLY A 66 -1.87 3.15 5.98
C GLY A 66 -2.25 4.54 5.48
N GLN A 67 -1.86 5.58 6.22
CA GLN A 67 -2.05 6.96 5.77
C GLN A 67 -1.26 7.26 4.50
N ALA A 68 -0.04 6.74 4.36
CA ALA A 68 0.73 6.91 3.13
C ALA A 68 0.08 6.21 1.93
N ILE A 69 -0.49 5.03 2.12
CA ILE A 69 -1.26 4.31 1.10
C ILE A 69 -2.48 5.12 0.64
N MET A 70 -3.23 5.72 1.57
CA MET A 70 -4.40 6.55 1.22
C MET A 70 -4.05 7.82 0.44
N ASN A 71 -2.85 8.37 0.69
CA ASN A 71 -2.37 9.56 0.02
C ASN A 71 -1.59 9.25 -1.26
N TYR A 72 -1.37 7.97 -1.57
CA TYR A 72 -0.70 7.57 -2.80
C TYR A 72 -1.58 7.92 -4.00
N VAL A 73 -1.07 8.80 -4.86
CA VAL A 73 -1.66 9.11 -6.15
C VAL A 73 -0.73 8.47 -7.19
N PRO A 74 -1.19 7.49 -7.97
CA PRO A 74 -0.38 6.95 -9.07
C PRO A 74 -0.06 8.11 -10.02
N GLU A 75 1.20 8.24 -10.44
CA GLU A 75 1.54 9.14 -11.53
C GLU A 75 0.73 8.71 -12.76
N GLU A 76 0.00 9.65 -13.38
CA GLU A 76 -0.67 9.37 -14.65
C GLU A 76 0.43 8.98 -15.64
N GLU A 77 0.37 7.76 -16.18
CA GLU A 77 1.21 7.41 -17.32
C GLU A 77 0.94 8.46 -18.40
N GLU A 78 1.97 9.24 -18.75
CA GLU A 78 1.90 10.13 -19.90
C GLU A 78 1.59 9.23 -21.10
N VAL A 79 0.32 9.19 -21.50
CA VAL A 79 -0.06 8.67 -22.80
C VAL A 79 0.66 9.55 -23.81
N GLU A 80 1.74 9.05 -24.41
CA GLU A 80 2.27 9.60 -25.64
C GLU A 80 1.12 9.50 -26.66
N ASP A 81 0.37 10.60 -26.83
CA ASP A 81 -0.50 10.80 -27.97
C ASP A 81 0.41 10.74 -29.21
N ASP A 82 0.56 9.54 -29.77
CA ASP A 82 1.06 9.32 -31.13
C ASP A 82 0.02 9.92 -32.09
N ASP A 83 0.06 11.25 -32.22
CA ASP A 83 -0.59 12.00 -33.30
C ASP A 83 0.20 11.75 -34.59
N ASP A 84 0.19 10.50 -35.06
CA ASP A 84 0.63 10.14 -36.41
C ASP A 84 -0.50 10.49 -37.38
N ASN A 85 -0.66 11.79 -37.58
CA ASN A 85 -1.43 12.38 -38.65
C ASN A 85 -0.70 12.12 -39.99
N GLU A 86 -0.79 10.87 -40.48
CA GLU A 86 -0.47 10.53 -41.87
C GLU A 86 -1.63 10.95 -42.79
N GLU A 87 -1.40 12.10 -43.47
CA GLU A 87 -1.88 12.58 -44.78
C GLU A 87 -3.28 12.19 -45.33
#